data_AF-A0A8J7AJM2-F1
#
_entry.id   AF-A0A8J7AJM2-F1
#
_cell.length_a   1.000
_cell.length_b   1.000
_cell.length_c   1.000
_cell.angle_alpha   90.00
_cell.angle_beta   90.00
_cell.angle_gamma   90.00
#
_symmetry.space_group_name_H-M   'P 1'
#
loop_
_entity.id
_entity.type
_entity.pdbx_description
1 polymer ?
#
loop_
_entity_poly.entity_id
_entity_poly.type
_entity_poly.pdbx_seq_one_letter_code
_entity_poly.pdbx_strand_id
1 'polypeptide(L)'
;MFSLKQIQKDIQELPEDAQALLADFIEILKKRYSKSTQPESKSEKSPCQQFKEGGFIGCVAVEENLSTNYKQVLSEQLSAKYDHR
;
A
#
# COMPACT_ATOMS: atom_id res chain seq x y z
N MET A 1 2.49 33.85 4.53
CA MET A 1 3.44 32.73 4.69
C MET A 1 3.83 32.66 6.15
N PHE A 2 3.44 31.60 6.86
CA PHE A 2 3.86 31.40 8.25
C PHE A 2 5.31 30.92 8.27
N SER A 3 6.15 31.54 9.09
CA SER A 3 7.54 31.08 9.29
C SER A 3 7.56 29.93 10.29
N LEU A 4 8.40 28.91 10.06
CA LEU A 4 8.55 27.78 10.98
C LEU A 4 8.87 28.22 12.42
N LYS A 5 9.62 29.32 12.58
CA LYS A 5 9.92 29.94 13.88
C LYS A 5 8.67 30.48 14.58
N GLN A 6 7.73 31.05 13.81
CA GLN A 6 6.47 31.55 14.37
C GLN A 6 5.61 30.39 14.86
N ILE A 7 5.49 29.34 14.04
CA ILE A 7 4.75 28.12 14.38
C ILE A 7 5.32 27.49 15.66
N GLN A 8 6.64 27.41 15.81
CA GLN A 8 7.25 26.86 17.03
C GLN A 8 6.92 27.69 18.28
N LYS A 9 6.91 29.02 18.16
CA LYS A 9 6.53 29.93 19.26
C LYS A 9 5.06 29.75 19.63
N ASP A 10 4.20 29.70 18.62
CA ASP A 10 2.76 29.51 18.82
C ASP A 10 2.46 28.16 19.48
N ILE A 11 3.20 27.09 19.13
CA ILE A 11 3.09 25.78 19.78
C ILE A 11 3.51 25.82 21.26
N GLN A 12 4.54 26.59 21.61
CA GLN A 12 4.99 26.74 23.00
C GLN A 12 4.04 27.58 23.86
N GLU A 13 3.28 28.49 23.24
CA GLU A 13 2.26 29.30 23.91
C GLU A 13 0.95 28.53 24.12
N LEU A 14 0.79 27.34 23.52
CA LEU A 14 -0.39 26.50 23.70
C LEU A 14 -0.41 25.79 25.06
N PRO A 15 -1.61 25.47 25.58
CA PRO A 15 -1.78 24.61 26.75
C PRO A 15 -1.17 23.22 26.54
N GLU A 16 -0.77 22.58 27.64
CA GLU A 16 -0.12 21.26 27.66
C GLU A 16 -0.96 20.18 26.93
N ASP A 17 -2.28 20.21 27.11
CA ASP A 17 -3.23 19.32 26.41
C ASP A 17 -3.17 19.48 24.89
N ALA A 18 -3.02 20.71 24.40
CA ALA A 18 -2.94 20.99 22.97
C ALA A 18 -1.58 20.63 22.39
N GLN A 19 -0.50 20.74 23.18
CA GLN A 19 0.84 20.28 22.79
C GLN A 19 0.89 18.76 22.64
N ALA A 20 0.22 18.02 23.54
CA ALA A 20 0.10 16.57 23.44
C ALA A 20 -0.62 16.13 22.14
N LEU A 21 -1.73 16.78 21.79
CA LEU A 21 -2.44 16.52 20.53
C LEU A 21 -1.58 16.77 19.29
N LEU A 22 -0.75 17.82 19.33
CA LEU A 22 0.19 18.11 18.24
C LEU A 22 1.30 17.06 18.13
N ALA A 23 1.81 16.56 19.27
CA ALA A 23 2.80 15.49 19.29
C ALA A 23 2.24 14.21 18.63
N ASP A 24 1.00 13.82 18.97
CA ASP A 24 0.30 12.68 18.36
C ASP A 24 0.16 12.87 16.85
N PHE A 25 -0.21 14.09 16.42
CA PHE A 25 -0.37 14.40 15.01
C PHE A 25 0.95 14.31 14.24
N ILE A 26 2.03 14.82 14.83
CA ILE A 26 3.38 14.72 14.28
C ILE A 26 3.82 13.25 14.18
N GLU A 27 3.52 12.43 15.18
CA GLU A 27 3.86 11.01 15.17
C GLU A 27 3.12 10.26 14.04
N ILE A 28 1.83 10.56 13.83
CA ILE A 28 1.05 10.02 12.71
C ILE A 28 1.66 10.42 11.37
N LEU A 29 2.03 11.69 11.21
CA LEU A 29 2.66 12.18 9.99
C LEU A 29 4.00 11.49 9.76
N LYS A 30 4.86 11.40 10.78
CA LYS A 30 6.12 10.67 10.71
C LYS A 30 5.87 9.22 10.29
N LYS A 31 4.94 8.50 10.91
CA LYS A 31 4.62 7.10 10.54
C LYS A 31 4.16 6.94 9.09
N ARG A 32 3.39 7.87 8.55
CA ARG A 32 2.93 7.84 7.15
C ARG A 32 4.08 8.08 6.17
N TYR A 33 4.91 9.08 6.45
CA TYR A 33 5.97 9.50 5.52
C TYR A 33 7.30 8.76 5.72
N SER A 34 7.57 8.18 6.89
CA SER A 34 8.74 7.32 7.14
C SER A 34 8.70 6.01 6.35
N LYS A 35 7.51 5.57 5.91
CA LYS A 35 7.38 4.44 4.99
C LYS A 35 7.65 4.83 3.53
N SER A 36 7.59 6.11 3.20
CA SER A 36 7.76 6.61 1.83
C SER A 36 9.23 6.86 1.45
N THR A 37 10.16 6.84 2.41
CA THR A 37 11.59 7.11 2.19
C THR A 37 12.47 5.87 2.14
N GLN A 38 11.91 4.66 2.26
CA GLN A 38 12.60 3.52 1.64
C GLN A 38 12.42 3.66 0.14
N PRO A 39 13.50 3.78 -0.65
CA PRO A 39 13.36 3.56 -2.08
C PRO A 39 12.81 2.14 -2.21
N GLU A 40 11.58 2.03 -2.71
CA GLU A 40 11.02 0.78 -3.20
C GLU A 40 11.85 0.34 -4.39
N SER A 41 13.08 -0.09 -4.11
CA SER A 41 13.89 -0.97 -4.92
C SER A 41 13.33 -2.39 -4.75
N LYS A 42 12.02 -2.53 -4.97
CA LYS A 42 11.39 -3.81 -5.20
C LYS A 42 10.68 -3.62 -6.51
N SER A 43 11.33 -4.15 -7.55
CA SER A 43 10.87 -4.30 -8.93
C SER A 43 9.37 -4.07 -9.07
N GLU A 44 8.98 -3.20 -10.00
CA GLU A 44 7.62 -2.91 -10.46
C GLU A 44 6.87 -4.18 -10.90
N LYS A 45 6.63 -5.10 -9.98
CA LYS A 45 5.71 -6.21 -10.12
C LYS A 45 4.40 -5.65 -9.62
N SER A 46 3.46 -5.47 -10.55
CA SER A 46 2.08 -5.16 -10.19
C SER A 46 1.63 -6.12 -9.07
N PRO A 47 0.77 -5.70 -8.12
CA PRO A 47 0.29 -6.59 -7.06
C PRO A 47 -0.18 -7.96 -7.60
N CYS A 48 -0.77 -7.96 -8.79
CA CYS A 48 -1.16 -9.18 -9.51
C CYS A 48 0.01 -10.13 -9.81
N GLN A 49 1.18 -9.62 -10.23
CA GLN A 49 2.37 -10.45 -10.45
C GLN A 49 2.89 -11.08 -9.15
N GLN A 50 2.87 -10.33 -8.03
CA GLN A 50 3.26 -10.87 -6.74
C GLN A 50 2.32 -12.02 -6.30
N PHE A 51 1.02 -11.88 -6.51
CA PHE A 51 0.05 -12.93 -6.22
C PHE A 51 0.23 -14.15 -7.15
N LYS A 52 0.49 -13.94 -8.45
CA LYS A 52 0.82 -15.04 -9.37
C LYS A 52 2.05 -15.84 -8.93
N GLU A 53 3.12 -15.15 -8.52
CA GLU A 53 4.35 -15.79 -8.01
C GLU A 53 4.11 -16.55 -6.70
N GLY A 54 3.19 -16.07 -5.86
CA GLY A 54 2.72 -16.78 -4.67
C GLY A 54 1.81 -17.99 -4.95
N GLY A 55 1.57 -18.31 -6.23
CA GLY A 55 0.75 -19.44 -6.64
C GLY A 55 -0.76 -19.18 -6.55
N PHE A 56 -1.19 -17.92 -6.45
CA PHE A 56 -2.59 -17.58 -6.54
C PHE A 56 -3.06 -17.66 -7.99
N ILE A 57 -4.04 -18.54 -8.21
CA ILE A 57 -4.74 -18.69 -9.48
C ILE A 57 -5.86 -17.63 -9.55
N GLY A 58 -6.07 -17.01 -10.71
CA GLY A 58 -7.13 -16.02 -10.89
C GLY A 58 -6.74 -14.55 -10.62
N CYS A 59 -5.50 -14.26 -10.26
CA CYS A 59 -5.00 -12.88 -10.18
C CYS A 59 -4.39 -12.47 -11.53
N VAL A 60 -5.22 -12.22 -12.55
CA VAL A 60 -4.79 -11.80 -13.88
C VAL A 60 -5.08 -10.31 -14.05
N ALA A 61 -4.04 -9.53 -14.40
CA ALA A 61 -4.23 -8.16 -14.82
C ALA A 61 -4.96 -8.15 -16.18
N VAL A 62 -6.28 -7.98 -16.10
CA VAL A 62 -7.21 -7.59 -17.16
C VAL A 62 -7.43 -8.60 -18.30
N GLU A 63 -8.60 -9.23 -18.27
CA GLU A 63 -9.37 -9.54 -19.47
C GLU A 63 -10.78 -8.95 -19.30
N GLU A 64 -11.27 -8.19 -20.28
CA GLU A 64 -12.58 -7.51 -20.25
C GLU A 64 -13.76 -8.48 -20.01
N ASN A 65 -13.56 -9.78 -20.27
CA ASN A 65 -14.57 -10.83 -20.18
C ASN A 65 -14.37 -11.78 -18.97
N LEU A 66 -13.63 -11.35 -17.94
CA LEU A 66 -13.40 -12.18 -16.75
C LEU A 66 -14.71 -12.62 -16.08
N SER A 67 -15.72 -11.75 -16.02
CA SER A 67 -17.04 -12.10 -15.44
C SER A 67 -17.72 -13.26 -16.16
N THR A 68 -17.54 -13.37 -17.48
CA THR A 68 -18.20 -14.39 -18.31
C THR A 68 -17.36 -15.65 -18.45
N ASN A 69 -16.04 -15.53 -18.47
CA ASN A 69 -15.13 -16.64 -18.77
C ASN A 69 -14.29 -17.12 -17.56
N TYR A 70 -14.49 -16.59 -16.34
CA TYR A 70 -13.64 -16.93 -15.19
C TYR A 70 -13.59 -18.43 -14.89
N LYS A 71 -14.69 -19.18 -15.06
CA LYS A 71 -14.72 -20.61 -14.76
C LYS A 71 -13.77 -21.41 -15.65
N GLN A 72 -13.75 -21.06 -16.94
CA GLN A 72 -12.85 -21.69 -17.90
C GLN A 72 -11.39 -21.35 -17.57
N VAL A 73 -11.09 -20.07 -17.34
CA VAL A 73 -9.75 -19.60 -16.98
C VAL A 73 -9.24 -20.28 -15.70
N LEU A 74 -10.08 -20.40 -14.66
CA LEU A 74 -9.72 -21.10 -13.43
C LEU A 74 -9.45 -22.59 -13.69
N SER A 75 -10.29 -23.26 -14.50
CA SER A 75 -10.12 -24.68 -14.79
C SER A 75 -8.83 -24.98 -15.54
N GLU A 76 -8.49 -24.17 -16.54
CA GLU A 76 -7.26 -24.29 -17.34
C GLU A 76 -6.00 -23.96 -16.52
N GLN A 77 -6.05 -22.91 -15.68
CA GLN A 77 -4.91 -22.58 -14.83
C GLN A 77 -4.71 -23.59 -13.70
N LEU A 78 -5.79 -24.18 -13.18
CA LEU A 78 -5.72 -25.20 -12.14
C LEU A 78 -5.22 -26.53 -12.69
N SER A 79 -5.67 -26.94 -13.87
CA SER A 79 -5.07 -28.09 -14.56
C SER A 79 -3.60 -27.80 -14.85
N ALA A 80 -3.24 -26.70 -15.52
CA ALA A 80 -1.84 -26.40 -15.84
C ALA A 80 -0.90 -26.37 -14.61
N LYS A 81 -1.40 -25.97 -13.43
CA LYS A 81 -0.59 -25.92 -12.19
C LYS A 81 -0.50 -27.26 -11.45
N TYR A 82 -1.48 -28.15 -11.59
CA TYR A 82 -1.55 -29.39 -10.80
C TYR A 82 -1.57 -30.67 -11.66
N ASP A 83 -1.60 -30.54 -12.99
CA ASP A 83 -1.49 -31.61 -13.98
C ASP A 83 -0.01 -32.00 -14.15
N HIS A 84 0.62 -32.32 -13.03
CA HIS A 84 1.96 -32.89 -12.92
C HIS A 84 1.86 -34.38 -12.58
N ARG A 85 0.96 -35.09 -13.26
CA ARG A 85 0.81 -36.54 -13.14
C ARG A 85 1.55 -37.29 -14.23
#